data_AF-A0A939IE02-F1
#
_entry.id   AF-A0A939IE02-F1
#
_cell.length_a   1.000
_cell.length_b   1.000
_cell.length_c   1.000
_cell.angle_alpha   90.00
_cell.angle_beta   90.00
_cell.angle_gamma   90.00
#
_symmetry.space_group_name_H-M   'P 1'
#
loop_
_entity.id
_entity.type
_entity.pdbx_description
1 polymer ?
#
loop_
_entity_poly.entity_id
_entity_poly.type
_entity_poly.pdbx_seq_one_letter_code
_entity_poly.pdbx_strand_id
1 'polypeptide(L)' 'MKFIQVGDRLINLSAIAIIELSEDKITMLLANSTQERLEFSGQIAQDIKDYFNNQKLVDIVPPPPRPPLEAV' A
#
# COMPACT_ATOMS: atom_id res chain seq x y z
N MET A 1 -3.60 5.24 -11.37
CA MET A 1 -3.64 5.42 -9.90
C MET A 1 -2.79 4.32 -9.29
N LYS A 2 -2.00 4.62 -8.27
CA LYS A 2 -1.07 3.67 -7.63
C LYS A 2 -1.56 3.26 -6.27
N PHE A 3 -1.40 1.98 -5.93
CA PHE A 3 -1.82 1.41 -4.65
C PHE A 3 -0.67 0.63 -4.04
N ILE A 4 -0.60 0.63 -2.71
CA ILE A 4 0.25 -0.28 -1.96
C ILE A 4 -0.63 -1.28 -1.22
N GLN A 5 -0.35 -2.56 -1.42
CA GLN A 5 -0.96 -3.62 -0.62
C GLN A 5 -0.11 -3.82 0.63
N VAL A 6 -0.76 -3.71 1.79
CA VAL A 6 -0.13 -3.85 3.11
C VAL A 6 -0.95 -4.84 3.92
N GLY A 7 -0.47 -6.08 4.04
CA GLY A 7 -1.25 -7.18 4.61
C GLY A 7 -2.53 -7.43 3.82
N ASP A 8 -3.68 -7.34 4.49
CA ASP A 8 -5.03 -7.46 3.92
C ASP A 8 -5.61 -6.13 3.41
N ARG A 9 -4.89 -5.02 3.58
CA ARG A 9 -5.35 -3.68 3.20
C ARG A 9 -4.75 -3.24 1.86
N LEU A 10 -5.57 -2.56 1.06
CA LEU A 10 -5.14 -1.88 -0.16
C LEU A 10 -5.24 -0.36 0.05
N ILE A 11 -4.09 0.32 0.07
CA ILE A 11 -4.00 1.76 0.36
C ILE A 11 -3.75 2.50 -0.95
N ASN A 12 -4.61 3.48 -1.27
CA ASN A 12 -4.39 4.39 -2.39
C ASN A 12 -3.26 5.36 -2.03
N LEU A 13 -2.16 5.35 -2.78
CA LEU A 13 -1.01 6.21 -2.51
C LEU A 13 -1.34 7.70 -2.67
N SER A 14 -2.30 8.02 -3.53
CA SER A 14 -2.76 9.40 -3.74
C SER A 14 -3.56 9.93 -2.55
N ALA A 15 -4.05 9.03 -1.69
CA ALA A 15 -4.78 9.37 -0.47
C ALA A 15 -3.85 9.51 0.74
N ILE A 16 -2.52 9.36 0.59
CA ILE A 16 -1.58 9.53 1.70
C ILE A 16 -1.13 10.99 1.73
N ALA A 17 -1.44 11.69 2.82
CA ALA A 17 -1.02 13.07 3.06
C ALA A 17 0.43 13.14 3.54
N ILE A 18 0.78 12.29 4.51
CA ILE A 18 2.07 12.30 5.21
C ILE A 18 2.51 10.86 5.44
N ILE A 19 3.80 10.60 5.26
CA ILE A 19 4.46 9.35 5.65
C ILE A 19 5.63 9.70 6.56
N GLU A 20 5.60 9.16 7.77
CA GLU A 20 6.69 9.27 8.74
C GLU A 20 7.40 7.92 8.82
N LEU A 21 8.70 7.92 8.53
CA LEU A 21 9.55 6.73 8.60
C LEU A 21 10.40 6.81 9.87
N SER A 22 10.23 5.88 10.81
CA SER A 22 11.17 5.67 11.93
C SER A 22 11.89 4.34 11.79
N GLU A 23 12.90 4.04 12.61
CA GLU A 23 13.68 2.79 12.51
C GLU A 23 12.82 1.53 12.62
N ASP A 24 11.81 1.55 13.49
CA ASP A 24 10.99 0.41 13.93
C ASP A 24 9.57 0.42 13.37
N LYS A 25 9.08 1.57 12.90
CA LYS A 25 7.69 1.78 12.51
C LYS A 25 7.55 2.77 11.36
N ILE A 26 6.42 2.69 10.69
CA ILE A 26 5.96 3.68 9.72
C ILE A 26 4.59 4.14 10.15
N THR A 27 4.39 5.45 10.10
CA THR A 27 3.08 6.06 10.26
C THR A 27 2.66 6.67 8.92
N MET A 28 1.45 6.36 8.46
CA MET A 28 0.82 7.01 7.32
C MET A 28 -0.40 7.80 7.79
N LEU A 29 -0.48 9.06 7.38
CA LEU A 29 -1.68 9.87 7.55
C LEU A 29 -2.42 9.94 6.22
N LEU A 30 -3.69 9.52 6.21
CA LEU A 30 -4.53 9.59 5.03
C LEU A 30 -5.19 10.98 4.89
N ALA A 31 -5.17 11.53 3.69
CA ALA A 31 -5.89 12.72 3.25
C ALA A 31 -7.39 12.43 3.03
N ASN A 32 -8.02 11.72 3.96
CA ASN A 32 -9.47 11.46 3.95
C ASN A 32 -10.17 12.36 4.97
N SER A 33 -11.51 12.38 4.94
CA SER A 33 -12.34 13.20 5.84
C SER A 33 -12.16 12.85 7.32
N THR A 34 -11.63 11.66 7.62
CA THR A 34 -11.39 11.17 8.98
C THR A 34 -9.97 11.36 9.46
N GLN A 35 -9.05 11.86 8.62
CA GLN A 35 -7.61 11.95 8.89
C GLN A 35 -7.04 10.66 9.50
N GLU A 36 -7.40 9.52 8.90
CA GLU A 36 -7.04 8.22 9.43
C GLU A 36 -5.51 8.06 9.51
N ARG A 37 -5.03 7.67 10.70
CA ARG A 37 -3.62 7.39 10.98
C ARG A 37 -3.42 5.87 11.01
N LEU A 38 -2.58 5.37 10.10
CA LEU A 38 -2.20 3.97 10.04
C LEU A 38 -0.76 3.81 10.55
N GLU A 39 -0.55 2.86 11.44
CA GLU A 39 0.77 2.55 11.98
C GLU A 39 1.15 1.11 11.67
N PHE A 40 2.34 0.93 11.11
CA PHE A 40 2.90 -0.34 10.72
C PHE A 40 4.24 -0.53 11.43
N SER A 41 4.53 -1.76 11.85
CA SER A 41 5.79 -2.12 12.51
C SER A 41 6.28 -3.49 12.03
N GLY A 42 7.52 -3.84 12.35
CA GLY A 42 8.10 -5.14 11.98
C GLY A 42 8.36 -5.28 10.47
N GLN A 43 8.14 -6.49 9.93
CA GLN A 43 8.44 -6.78 8.52
C GLN A 43 7.65 -5.88 7.57
N ILE A 44 6.39 -5.59 7.88
CA ILE A 44 5.53 -4.73 7.07
C ILE A 44 6.11 -3.31 6.94
N ALA A 45 6.63 -2.76 8.05
CA ALA A 45 7.27 -1.46 8.02
C ALA A 45 8.53 -1.48 7.14
N GLN A 46 9.30 -2.57 7.13
CA GLN A 46 10.44 -2.70 6.22
C GLN A 46 10.02 -2.83 4.76
N ASP A 47 9.00 -3.63 4.46
CA ASP A 47 8.50 -3.79 3.09
C ASP A 47 8.04 -2.45 2.49
N ILE A 48 7.39 -1.61 3.30
CA ILE A 48 6.98 -0.26 2.90
C ILE A 48 8.20 0.67 2.73
N LYS A 49 9.20 0.61 3.63
CA LYS A 49 10.44 1.40 3.46
C LYS A 49 11.14 1.03 2.16
N ASP A 50 11.24 -0.26 1.86
CA ASP A 50 11.86 -0.76 0.64
C ASP A 50 11.08 -0.31 -0.60
N TYR A 51 9.74 -0.30 -0.53
CA TYR A 51 8.90 0.26 -1.59
C TYR A 51 9.20 1.74 -1.86
N PHE A 52 9.30 2.59 -0.83
CA PHE A 52 9.57 4.02 -1.02
C PHE A 52 11.03 4.34 -1.34
N ASN A 53 11.98 3.53 -0.87
CA ASN A 53 13.40 3.69 -1.17
C ASN A 53 13.78 3.16 -2.57
N ASN A 54 13.01 2.24 -3.14
CA ASN A 54 13.34 1.61 -4.42
C ASN A 54 12.41 2.10 -5.54
N GLN A 55 12.89 3.08 -6.31
CA GLN A 55 12.17 3.65 -7.47
C GLN A 55 11.85 2.64 -8.60
N LYS A 56 12.32 1.39 -8.53
CA LYS A 56 12.12 0.34 -9.54
C LYS A 56 11.08 -0.73 -9.17
N LEU A 57 10.48 -0.72 -7.98
CA LEU A 57 9.45 -1.69 -7.60
C LEU A 57 8.10 -1.28 -8.21
N VAL A 58 7.78 -1.93 -9.33
CA VAL A 58 6.59 -1.72 -10.17
C VAL A 58 5.30 -2.06 -9.41
N ASP A 59 4.28 -1.22 -9.59
CA ASP A 59 2.87 -1.46 -9.21
C ASP A 59 2.47 -2.92 -9.49
N ILE A 60 2.19 -3.69 -8.44
CA ILE A 60 1.57 -5.01 -8.60
C ILE A 60 0.08 -4.76 -8.85
N VAL A 61 -0.31 -4.54 -10.11
CA VAL A 61 -1.71 -4.62 -10.52
C VAL A 61 -2.02 -6.10 -10.75
N PRO A 62 -2.83 -6.77 -9.91
CA PRO A 62 -3.24 -8.12 -10.22
C PRO A 62 -4.04 -8.11 -11.54
N PRO A 63 -3.81 -9.08 -12.45
CA PRO A 63 -4.57 -9.15 -13.69
C PRO A 63 -6.07 -9.31 -13.37
N PRO A 64 -6.97 -8.73 -14.19
CA PRO A 64 -8.40 -8.90 -13.99
C PRO A 64 -8.77 -10.39 -14.00
N PRO A 65 -9.78 -10.80 -13.22
CA PRO A 65 -10.23 -12.19 -13.20
C PRO A 65 -10.63 -12.59 -14.62
N ARG A 66 -10.23 -13.80 -15.02
CA ARG A 66 -10.64 -14.36 -16.32
C ARG A 66 -12.18 -14.46 -16.31
N PRO A 67 -12.87 -14.12 -17.41
CA PRO A 67 -14.30 -14.38 -17.52
C PRO A 67 -14.59 -15.84 -17.15
N PRO A 68 -15.72 -16.13 -16.48
CA PRO A 68 -16.10 -17.51 -16.26
C PRO A 68 -16.13 -18.21 -17.62
N LEU A 69 -15.47 -19.38 -17.71
CA LEU A 69 -15.68 -20.26 -18.85
C LEU A 69 -17.17 -20.58 -18.85
N GLU A 70 -17.89 -20.13 -19.88
CA GLU A 70 -19.23 -20.65 -20.13
C GLU A 70 -19.08 -22.18 -20.13
N ALA A 71 -19.87 -22.84 -19.27
CA ALA A 71 -19.89 -24.28 -19.21
C ALA A 71 -20.39 -24.79 -20.58
N VAL A 72 -19.46 -25.23 -21.42
CA VAL A 72 -19.75 -26.00 -22.63
C VAL A 72 -19.77 -27.47 -22.26
#